data_AF-A0A2N1D9W8-F1
#
_entry.id   AF-A0A2N1D9W8-F1
#
_cell.length_a   1.000
_cell.length_b   1.000
_cell.length_c   1.000
_cell.angle_alpha   90.00
_cell.angle_beta   90.00
_cell.angle_gamma   90.00
#
_symmetry.space_group_name_H-M   'P 1'
#
loop_
_entity.id
_entity.type
_entity.pdbx_description
1 polymer ?
#
loop_
_entity_poly.entity_id
_entity_poly.type
_entity_poly.pdbx_seq_one_letter_code
_entity_poly.pdbx_strand_id
1 'polypeptide(L)' 'MKCEAKTRSGHPCKNDGTSWANGRCKYHGGASTGPVTPEGKKRVSMNSRRQTPCEPHKT' A
#
# COMPACT_ATOMS: atom_id res chain seq x y z
N MET A 1 1.34 2.27 -17.37
CA MET A 1 0.52 1.74 -16.27
C MET A 1 0.34 2.83 -15.21
N LYS A 2 -0.87 2.98 -14.66
CA LYS A 2 -1.12 3.93 -13.55
C LYS A 2 -1.01 3.20 -12.22
N CYS A 3 -0.67 3.93 -11.16
CA CYS A 3 -0.49 3.35 -9.83
C CYS A 3 -1.77 2.75 -9.22
N GLU A 4 -2.93 3.38 -9.46
CA GLU A 4 -4.27 2.90 -9.07
C GLU A 4 -4.52 2.66 -7.58
N ALA A 5 -3.53 2.90 -6.71
CA ALA A 5 -3.67 2.87 -5.26
C ALA A 5 -4.73 3.87 -4.77
N LYS A 6 -5.50 3.53 -3.75
CA LYS A 6 -6.48 4.43 -3.14
C LYS A 6 -5.77 5.63 -2.50
N THR A 7 -6.07 6.83 -2.96
CA THR A 7 -5.57 8.07 -2.38
C THR A 7 -6.30 8.37 -1.06
N ARG A 8 -5.80 9.36 -0.31
CA ARG A 8 -6.48 9.87 0.89
C ARG A 8 -7.89 10.42 0.59
N SER A 9 -8.12 10.93 -0.61
CA SER A 9 -9.43 11.39 -1.09
C SER A 9 -10.35 10.26 -1.57
N GLY A 10 -9.89 9.00 -1.53
CA GLY A 10 -10.69 7.82 -1.86
C GLY A 10 -10.70 7.43 -3.35
N HIS A 11 -10.09 8.23 -4.22
CA HIS A 11 -10.01 7.96 -5.66
C HIS A 11 -8.75 7.15 -6.03
N PRO A 12 -8.73 6.47 -7.19
CA PRO A 12 -7.52 5.77 -7.65
C PRO A 12 -6.39 6.74 -8.01
N CYS A 13 -5.17 6.39 -7.63
CA CYS A 13 -3.97 7.18 -7.93
C CYS A 13 -3.71 7.23 -9.44
N LYS A 14 -3.60 8.44 -9.97
CA LYS A 14 -3.40 8.69 -11.40
C LYS A 14 -1.93 8.78 -11.82
N ASN A 15 -0.99 8.77 -10.87
CA ASN A 15 0.45 8.89 -11.14
C ASN A 15 0.99 7.66 -11.89
N ASP A 16 2.13 7.84 -12.56
CA ASP A 16 2.84 6.74 -13.22
C ASP A 16 3.26 5.68 -12.18
N GLY A 17 2.86 4.44 -12.46
CA GLY A 17 3.30 3.25 -11.72
C GLY A 17 4.29 2.40 -12.51
N THR A 18 4.53 2.73 -13.79
CA THR A 18 5.38 1.95 -14.70
C THR A 18 6.86 2.04 -14.34
N SER A 19 7.27 3.13 -13.69
CA SER A 19 8.65 3.35 -13.26
C SER A 19 9.15 2.34 -12.21
N TRP A 20 8.27 1.52 -11.61
CA TRP A 20 8.63 0.53 -10.60
C TRP A 20 7.99 -0.83 -10.89
N ALA A 21 8.72 -1.92 -10.58
CA ALA A 21 8.29 -3.28 -10.87
C ALA A 21 7.00 -3.70 -10.13
N ASN A 22 6.67 -3.04 -9.02
CA ASN A 22 5.46 -3.29 -8.24
C ASN A 22 4.21 -2.55 -8.78
N GLY A 23 4.34 -1.78 -9.86
CA GLY A 23 3.24 -1.04 -10.49
C GLY A 23 2.71 0.13 -9.65
N ARG A 24 3.39 0.51 -8.55
CA ARG A 24 2.99 1.62 -7.67
C ARG A 24 3.87 2.83 -7.89
N CYS A 25 3.34 4.03 -7.69
CA CYS A 25 4.12 5.25 -7.78
C CYS A 25 4.96 5.48 -6.51
N LYS A 26 5.94 6.40 -6.57
CA LYS A 26 6.81 6.76 -5.42
C LYS A 26 6.05 7.05 -4.11
N TYR A 27 4.86 7.64 -4.19
CA TYR A 27 4.05 7.99 -3.01
C TYR A 27 3.27 6.82 -2.41
N HIS A 28 3.08 5.73 -3.18
CA HIS A 28 2.35 4.54 -2.75
C HIS A 28 3.27 3.31 -2.67
N GLY A 29 4.56 3.54 -2.38
CA GLY A 29 5.52 2.47 -2.15
C GLY A 29 6.23 1.96 -3.41
N GLY A 30 6.10 2.63 -4.55
CA GLY A 30 6.83 2.30 -5.78
C GLY A 30 8.33 2.16 -5.55
N ALA A 31 8.92 3.17 -4.91
CA ALA A 31 10.34 3.21 -4.56
C ALA A 31 10.71 2.44 -3.28
N SER A 32 9.74 1.78 -2.61
CA SER A 32 10.02 1.04 -1.38
C SER A 32 10.61 -0.32 -1.69
N THR A 33 11.71 -0.67 -1.04
CA THR A 33 12.33 -2.01 -1.09
C THR A 33 11.72 -2.98 -0.06
N GLY A 34 10.85 -2.48 0.83
CA GLY A 34 10.35 -3.24 1.97
C GLY A 34 11.45 -3.52 3.02
N PRO A 35 11.13 -4.28 4.08
CA PRO A 35 12.13 -4.65 5.07
C PRO A 35 13.12 -5.67 4.51
N VAL A 36 14.41 -5.34 4.57
CA VAL A 36 15.49 -6.21 4.07
C VAL A 36 16.00 -7.19 5.14
N THR A 37 15.88 -6.86 6.43
CA THR A 37 16.37 -7.72 7.52
C THR A 37 15.32 -8.75 7.96
N PRO A 38 15.75 -9.90 8.51
CA PRO A 38 14.85 -10.92 9.06
C PRO A 38 13.90 -10.37 10.14
N GLU A 39 14.41 -9.52 11.03
CA GLU A 39 13.64 -8.89 12.11
C GLU A 39 12.60 -7.92 11.55
N GLY A 40 12.97 -7.16 10.51
CA GLY A 40 12.08 -6.25 9.81
C GLY A 40 10.93 -7.00 9.14
N LYS A 41 11.22 -8.13 8.48
CA LYS A 41 10.23 -9.02 7.87
C LYS A 41 9.28 -9.60 8.92
N LYS A 42 9.81 -10.07 10.07
CA LYS A 42 9.01 -10.57 11.19
C LYS A 42 8.10 -9.50 11.79
N ARG A 43 8.56 -8.25 11.87
CA ARG A 43 7.75 -7.12 12.36
C ARG A 43 6.57 -6.82 11.44
N VAL A 44 6.80 -6.72 10.13
CA VAL A 44 5.72 -6.44 9.18
C VAL A 44 4.74 -7.60 9.05
N SER A 45 5.19 -8.86 9.18
CA SER A 45 4.28 -10.02 9.14
C SER A 45 3.30 -10.04 10.31
N MET A 46 3.67 -9.46 11.46
CA MET A 46 2.78 -9.33 12.61
C MET A 46 1.73 -8.21 12.44
N ASN A 47 1.93 -7.28 11.50
CA ASN A 47 1.02 -6.14 11.28
C ASN A 47 -0.30 -6.53 10.58
N SER A 48 -0.39 -7.72 10.00
CA SER A 48 -1.55 -8.18 9.22
C SER A 48 -2.83 -8.49 10.04
N ARG A 49 -2.87 -8.16 11.34
CA ARG A 49 -3.92 -8.61 12.27
C ARG A 49 -4.96 -7.55 12.68
N ARG A 50 -5.05 -6.41 12.00
CA ARG A 50 -6.20 -5.50 12.16
C ARG A 50 -7.08 -5.51 10.91
N GLN A 51 -7.79 -6.62 10.72
CA GLN A 51 -9.13 -6.53 10.17
C GLN A 51 -10.02 -6.04 11.31
N THR A 52 -10.01 -4.75 11.62
CA THR A 52 -11.21 -4.20 12.23
C THR A 52 -12.28 -4.36 11.15
N PRO A 53 -13.35 -5.16 11.36
CA PRO A 53 -14.51 -4.99 10.50
C PRO A 53 -14.87 -3.52 10.64
N CYS A 54 -14.74 -2.74 9.57
CA CYS A 54 -15.46 -1.49 9.56
C CYS A 54 -16.92 -1.89 9.75
N GLU A 55 -17.55 -1.46 10.85
CA GLU A 55 -19.01 -1.53 10.91
C GLU A 55 -19.55 -0.95 9.60
N PRO A 56 -20.59 -1.54 9.00
CA PRO A 56 -21.18 -0.98 7.81
C PRO A 56 -21.52 0.48 8.13
N HIS A 57 -20.96 1.41 7.37
CA HIS A 57 -21.31 2.83 7.42
C HIS A 57 -22.82 2.91 7.29
N LYS A 58 -23.54 3.05 8.41
CA LYS A 58 -24.97 3.31 8.40
C LYS A 58 -25.11 4.74 7.87
N THR A 59 -25.75 4.86 6.71
CA THR A 59 -26.22 6.13 6.14
C THR A 59 -27.16 6.83 7.09
#